data_AF-A0A4R2RX78-F1
#
_entry.id   AF-A0A4R2RX78-F1
#
_cell.length_a   1.000
_cell.length_b   1.000
_cell.length_c   1.000
_cell.angle_alpha   90.00
_cell.angle_beta   90.00
_cell.angle_gamma   90.00
#
_symmetry.space_group_name_H-M   'P 1'
#
loop_
_entity.id
_entity.type
_entity.pdbx_description
1 polymer ?
#
loop_
_entity_poly.entity_id
_entity_poly.type
_entity_poly.pdbx_seq_one_letter_code
_entity_poly.pdbx_strand_id
1 'polypeptide(L)'
;MYVTKPVHMTHKVKPNTTYKVDFDFDIATNEAAGSFGIGGSPASSLHVKAGASIVDPQTYVKDGYNRLNIDHGHQKNDGKNTIRIGDLGKLHTTDKSYEIKNFKNESRPFYIKSDSKGQLWLVVGTDSGYEGITKYYIPRIKATLTEAPSK
;
A
#
# COMPACT_ATOMS: atom_id res chain seq x y z
N MET A 1 -2.01 -8.18 2.07
CA MET A 1 -1.20 -8.59 0.88
C MET A 1 -0.50 -7.36 0.32
N TYR A 2 0.77 -7.46 -0.05
CA TYR A 2 1.56 -6.34 -0.58
C TYR A 2 2.35 -6.73 -1.83
N VAL A 3 2.37 -5.83 -2.81
CA VAL A 3 3.28 -5.85 -3.95
C VAL A 3 4.42 -4.89 -3.66
N THR A 4 5.64 -5.29 -4.00
CA THR A 4 6.85 -4.50 -3.75
C THR A 4 7.63 -4.27 -5.04
N LYS A 5 8.34 -3.13 -5.13
CA LYS A 5 9.23 -2.82 -6.26
C LYS A 5 10.51 -2.14 -5.78
N PRO A 6 11.71 -2.71 -6.03
CA PRO A 6 12.96 -2.00 -5.81
C PRO A 6 13.14 -0.90 -6.86
N VAL A 7 12.99 0.35 -6.46
CA VAL A 7 13.12 1.48 -7.39
C VAL A 7 14.57 1.92 -7.56
N HIS A 8 15.40 1.77 -6.52
CA HIS A 8 16.84 2.08 -6.57
C HIS A 8 17.64 1.28 -7.61
N MET A 9 17.14 0.12 -8.03
CA MET A 9 17.77 -0.72 -9.06
C MET A 9 17.49 -0.24 -10.49
N THR A 10 16.41 0.51 -10.68
CA THR A 10 15.93 0.94 -12.00
C THR A 10 15.96 2.45 -12.18
N HIS A 11 16.04 3.19 -11.07
CA HIS A 11 16.06 4.64 -11.01
C HIS A 11 17.20 5.07 -10.08
N LYS A 12 17.88 6.17 -10.42
CA LYS A 12 18.94 6.74 -9.57
C LYS A 12 18.31 7.38 -8.33
N VAL A 13 18.34 6.66 -7.21
CA VAL A 13 17.97 7.18 -5.89
C VAL A 13 19.26 7.61 -5.19
N LYS A 14 19.35 8.89 -4.80
CA LYS A 14 20.52 9.44 -4.12
C LYS A 14 20.60 8.88 -2.69
N PRO A 15 21.80 8.57 -2.17
CA PRO A 15 22.00 8.22 -0.77
C PRO A 15 21.55 9.32 0.19
N ASN A 16 21.12 8.94 1.39
CA ASN A 16 20.80 9.84 2.51
C ASN A 16 19.84 10.99 2.15
N THR A 17 18.98 10.78 1.16
CA THR A 17 18.13 11.82 0.58
C THR A 17 16.68 11.57 0.96
N THR A 18 16.01 12.61 1.45
CA THR A 18 14.58 12.55 1.72
C THR A 18 13.80 12.70 0.44
N TYR A 19 12.88 11.79 0.18
CA TYR A 19 11.96 11.82 -0.94
C TYR A 19 10.54 11.99 -0.45
N LYS A 20 9.81 12.90 -1.10
CA LYS A 20 8.35 12.87 -1.14
C LYS A 20 7.93 11.83 -2.19
N VAL A 21 7.06 10.92 -1.81
CA VAL A 21 6.52 9.87 -2.69
C VAL A 21 5.04 10.12 -2.93
N ASP A 22 4.71 10.43 -4.17
CA ASP A 22 3.33 10.60 -4.64
C ASP A 22 2.91 9.34 -5.40
N PHE A 23 1.90 8.64 -4.88
CA PHE A 23 1.32 7.44 -5.46
C PHE A 23 0.10 7.78 -6.31
N ASP A 24 -0.03 7.08 -7.44
CA ASP A 24 -1.20 7.09 -8.31
C ASP A 24 -1.35 5.69 -8.90
N PHE A 25 -2.28 4.91 -8.36
CA PHE A 25 -2.48 3.51 -8.76
C PHE A 25 -3.95 3.14 -8.78
N ASP A 26 -4.24 2.07 -9.50
CA ASP A 26 -5.59 1.58 -9.69
C ASP A 26 -5.75 0.22 -9.05
N ILE A 27 -6.93 -0.05 -8.47
CA ILE A 27 -7.34 -1.38 -8.05
C ILE A 27 -8.68 -1.71 -8.70
N ALA A 28 -8.77 -2.88 -9.31
CA ALA A 28 -10.04 -3.46 -9.74
C ALA A 28 -10.59 -4.37 -8.63
N THR A 29 -11.80 -4.09 -8.17
CA THR A 29 -12.49 -4.78 -7.08
C THR A 29 -13.95 -5.05 -7.45
N ASN A 30 -14.50 -6.18 -7.01
CA ASN A 30 -15.92 -6.50 -7.14
C ASN A 30 -16.67 -6.43 -5.81
N GLU A 31 -16.04 -5.89 -4.77
CA GLU A 31 -16.61 -5.81 -3.42
C GLU A 31 -17.41 -4.52 -3.23
N ALA A 32 -18.72 -4.65 -3.02
CA ALA A 32 -19.62 -3.52 -2.81
C ALA A 32 -19.35 -2.86 -1.46
N ALA A 33 -19.29 -1.53 -1.42
CA ALA A 33 -19.20 -0.79 -0.17
C ALA A 33 -20.37 -1.15 0.78
N GLY A 34 -20.10 -1.18 2.08
CA GLY A 34 -21.11 -1.55 3.09
C GLY A 34 -21.47 -3.04 3.16
N SER A 35 -20.80 -3.91 2.37
CA SER A 35 -20.98 -5.36 2.48
C SER A 35 -20.57 -5.88 3.87
N PHE A 36 -21.30 -6.86 4.40
CA PHE A 36 -20.97 -7.51 5.67
C PHE A 36 -20.26 -8.84 5.44
N GLY A 37 -19.34 -9.18 6.34
CA GLY A 37 -18.56 -10.41 6.29
C GLY A 37 -18.09 -10.84 7.68
N ILE A 38 -17.36 -11.95 7.73
CA ILE A 38 -16.84 -12.54 8.97
C ILE A 38 -15.57 -11.77 9.38
N GLY A 39 -15.53 -11.29 10.62
CA GLY A 39 -14.43 -10.46 11.14
C GLY A 39 -14.39 -9.03 10.58
N GLY A 40 -15.25 -8.69 9.61
CA GLY A 40 -15.33 -7.35 9.01
C GLY A 40 -15.94 -7.36 7.60
N SER A 41 -16.03 -6.18 7.00
CA SER A 41 -16.50 -6.00 5.63
C SER A 41 -15.45 -6.44 4.60
N PRO A 42 -15.80 -7.25 3.58
CA PRO A 42 -14.88 -7.57 2.47
C PRO A 42 -14.53 -6.36 1.60
N ALA A 43 -15.22 -5.22 1.79
CA ALA A 43 -14.93 -3.95 1.14
C ALA A 43 -14.27 -2.96 2.12
N SER A 44 -15.02 -2.51 3.12
CA SER A 44 -14.64 -1.37 3.96
C SER A 44 -13.66 -1.72 5.09
N SER A 45 -13.49 -3.01 5.41
CA SER A 45 -12.47 -3.48 6.36
C SER A 45 -11.19 -3.92 5.67
N LEU A 46 -11.11 -3.86 4.33
CA LEU A 46 -9.88 -4.01 3.57
C LEU A 46 -9.26 -2.65 3.32
N HIS A 47 -8.26 -2.31 4.13
CA HIS A 47 -7.62 -1.01 4.10
C HIS A 47 -6.51 -0.99 3.06
N VAL A 48 -6.69 -0.16 2.03
CA VAL A 48 -5.67 0.04 0.98
C VAL A 48 -4.56 0.91 1.55
N LYS A 49 -3.32 0.44 1.41
CA LYS A 49 -2.11 1.04 1.97
C LYS A 49 -1.03 1.19 0.91
N ALA A 50 -0.28 2.29 0.98
CA ALA A 50 0.96 2.43 0.22
C ALA A 50 2.04 3.15 1.02
N GLY A 51 3.29 2.96 0.62
CA GLY A 51 4.44 3.61 1.23
C GLY A 51 5.75 3.06 0.70
N ALA A 52 6.80 3.19 1.50
CA ALA A 52 8.14 2.79 1.09
C ALA A 52 8.99 2.29 2.26
N SER A 53 10.07 1.61 1.92
CA SER A 53 11.03 1.05 2.86
C SER A 53 12.45 1.20 2.33
N ILE A 54 13.42 1.33 3.24
CA ILE A 54 14.86 1.26 2.96
C ILE A 54 15.43 -0.15 3.19
N VAL A 55 14.57 -1.10 3.55
CA VAL A 55 14.89 -2.53 3.57
C VAL A 55 13.95 -3.26 2.63
N ASP A 56 14.43 -4.36 2.04
CA ASP A 56 13.61 -5.23 1.21
C ASP A 56 12.42 -5.78 2.01
N PRO A 57 11.16 -5.46 1.64
CA PRO A 57 10.01 -5.96 2.35
C PRO A 57 9.81 -7.46 2.05
N GLN A 58 10.04 -8.28 3.06
CA GLN A 58 10.04 -9.73 3.01
C GLN A 58 9.00 -10.29 3.97
N THR A 59 8.34 -11.35 3.52
CA THR A 59 7.41 -12.11 4.35
C THR A 59 8.19 -13.12 5.18
N TYR A 60 7.84 -13.24 6.46
CA TYR A 60 8.38 -14.24 7.37
C TYR A 60 7.27 -14.80 8.26
N VAL A 61 7.49 -15.99 8.82
CA VAL A 61 6.52 -16.62 9.72
C VAL A 61 6.85 -16.24 11.16
N LYS A 62 5.84 -15.78 11.90
CA LYS A 62 5.91 -15.53 13.34
C LYS A 62 4.63 -16.02 14.00
N ASP A 63 4.77 -16.86 15.02
CA ASP A 63 3.67 -17.46 15.77
C ASP A 63 2.65 -18.20 14.86
N GLY A 64 3.14 -18.82 13.78
CA GLY A 64 2.30 -19.50 12.79
C GLY A 64 1.62 -18.58 11.76
N TYR A 65 1.82 -17.26 11.86
CA TYR A 65 1.25 -16.27 10.95
C TYR A 65 2.31 -15.68 10.02
N ASN A 66 1.94 -15.46 8.76
CA ASN A 66 2.73 -14.67 7.83
C ASN A 66 2.74 -13.19 8.27
N ARG A 67 3.93 -12.62 8.44
CA ARG A 67 4.18 -11.23 8.82
C ARG A 67 5.11 -10.58 7.81
N LEU A 68 5.07 -9.26 7.74
CA LEU A 68 5.96 -8.45 6.91
C LEU A 68 7.05 -7.81 7.80
N ASN A 69 8.30 -7.80 7.34
CA ASN A 69 9.45 -7.25 8.09
C ASN A 69 9.54 -5.72 8.12
N ILE A 70 8.51 -5.01 7.64
CA ILE A 70 8.38 -3.56 7.71
C ILE A 70 7.13 -3.18 8.50
N ASP A 71 7.14 -2.01 9.13
CA ASP A 71 5.99 -1.52 9.88
C ASP A 71 4.93 -0.97 8.93
N HIS A 72 3.99 -1.84 8.56
CA HIS A 72 2.82 -1.48 7.76
C HIS A 72 1.62 -1.04 8.61
N GLY A 73 1.77 -0.90 9.92
CA GLY A 73 0.70 -0.63 10.86
C GLY A 73 -0.20 -1.87 11.08
N HIS A 74 -1.43 -1.63 11.52
CA HIS A 74 -2.38 -2.71 11.80
C HIS A 74 -3.78 -2.32 11.35
N GLN A 75 -4.34 -3.06 10.40
CA GLN A 75 -5.65 -2.84 9.81
C GLN A 75 -5.81 -1.38 9.35
N LYS A 76 -6.72 -0.60 9.97
CA LYS A 76 -6.98 0.79 9.60
C LYS A 76 -5.86 1.76 9.99
N ASN A 77 -4.99 1.34 10.91
CA ASN A 77 -3.93 2.19 11.45
C ASN A 77 -2.72 2.19 10.51
N ASP A 78 -2.10 3.36 10.43
CA ASP A 78 -0.85 3.56 9.69
C ASP A 78 0.33 2.89 10.40
N GLY A 79 1.39 2.65 9.65
CA GLY A 79 2.70 2.28 10.17
C GLY A 79 3.75 3.27 9.72
N LYS A 80 4.98 3.10 10.21
CA LYS A 80 6.12 3.93 9.79
C LYS A 80 6.44 3.79 8.30
N ASN A 81 6.19 2.62 7.70
CA ASN A 81 6.54 2.34 6.31
C ASN A 81 5.35 2.43 5.34
N THR A 82 4.11 2.43 5.82
CA THR A 82 2.93 2.55 4.94
C THR A 82 1.83 3.37 5.59
N ILE A 83 1.12 4.12 4.75
CA ILE A 83 -0.05 4.90 5.11
C ILE A 83 -1.31 4.31 4.50
N ARG A 84 -2.44 4.39 5.20
CA ARG A 84 -3.77 4.08 4.65
C ARG A 84 -4.19 5.19 3.68
N ILE A 85 -4.57 4.78 2.47
CA ILE A 85 -5.00 5.66 1.37
C ILE A 85 -6.49 5.43 1.04
N GLY A 86 -7.12 4.38 1.57
CA GLY A 86 -8.55 4.16 1.44
C GLY A 86 -9.00 2.77 1.86
N ASP A 87 -10.05 2.28 1.21
CA ASP A 87 -10.56 0.92 1.31
C ASP A 87 -10.93 0.36 -0.07
N LEU A 88 -11.22 -0.94 -0.12
CA LEU A 88 -11.46 -1.69 -1.35
C LEU A 88 -12.91 -1.58 -1.86
N GLY A 89 -13.79 -0.83 -1.19
CA GLY A 89 -15.19 -0.72 -1.60
C GLY A 89 -15.36 -0.02 -2.94
N LYS A 90 -16.20 -0.60 -3.81
CA LYS A 90 -16.67 0.03 -5.04
C LYS A 90 -17.33 1.38 -4.77
N LEU A 91 -17.19 2.32 -5.71
CA LEU A 91 -17.74 3.67 -5.58
C LEU A 91 -19.13 3.79 -6.21
N HIS A 92 -19.43 3.01 -7.25
CA HIS A 92 -20.60 3.26 -8.09
C HIS A 92 -21.62 2.11 -8.09
N THR A 93 -21.17 0.85 -8.11
CA THR A 93 -22.08 -0.30 -8.26
C THR A 93 -22.03 -1.26 -7.06
N THR A 94 -23.08 -2.05 -6.92
CA THR A 94 -23.21 -3.08 -5.87
C THR A 94 -23.28 -4.52 -6.41
N ASP A 95 -23.29 -4.68 -7.74
CA ASP A 95 -23.27 -5.99 -8.40
C ASP A 95 -21.92 -6.73 -8.22
N LYS A 96 -21.73 -7.87 -8.88
CA LYS A 96 -20.49 -8.66 -8.81
C LYS A 96 -19.46 -8.34 -9.90
N SER A 97 -19.71 -7.34 -10.73
CA SER A 97 -18.73 -6.87 -11.71
C SER A 97 -17.57 -6.15 -11.03
N TYR A 98 -16.41 -6.19 -11.67
CA TYR A 98 -15.23 -5.46 -11.24
C TYR A 98 -15.35 -3.99 -11.62
N GLU A 99 -15.06 -3.11 -10.68
CA GLU A 99 -14.94 -1.67 -10.87
C GLU A 99 -13.49 -1.24 -10.61
N ILE A 100 -12.97 -0.34 -11.43
CA ILE A 100 -11.65 0.25 -11.23
C ILE A 100 -11.79 1.46 -10.32
N LYS A 101 -11.03 1.47 -9.23
CA LYS A 101 -10.91 2.57 -8.28
C LYS A 101 -9.48 3.10 -8.29
N ASN A 102 -9.34 4.40 -8.49
CA ASN A 102 -8.05 5.10 -8.43
C ASN A 102 -7.72 5.51 -6.99
N PHE A 103 -6.45 5.40 -6.62
CA PHE A 103 -5.93 5.77 -5.31
C PHE A 103 -4.75 6.71 -5.47
N LYS A 104 -4.80 7.80 -4.69
CA LYS A 104 -3.75 8.81 -4.62
C LYS A 104 -3.53 9.28 -3.20
N ASN A 105 -2.31 9.68 -2.87
CA ASN A 105 -1.96 10.25 -1.56
C ASN A 105 -1.67 11.76 -1.61
N GLU A 106 -2.20 12.48 -2.60
CA GLU A 106 -1.96 13.93 -2.77
C GLU A 106 -2.30 14.74 -1.49
N SER A 107 -3.36 14.36 -0.78
CA SER A 107 -3.76 14.99 0.49
C SER A 107 -2.90 14.61 1.70
N ARG A 108 -2.09 13.55 1.57
CA ARG A 108 -1.23 13.04 2.65
C ARG A 108 0.06 12.45 2.08
N PRO A 109 0.99 13.30 1.64
CA PRO A 109 2.22 12.85 1.01
C PRO A 109 3.04 11.97 1.95
N PHE A 110 3.64 10.91 1.39
CA PHE A 110 4.52 10.01 2.12
C PHE A 110 5.97 10.47 1.99
N TYR A 111 6.71 10.48 3.09
CA TYR A 111 8.13 10.85 3.08
C TYR A 111 8.99 9.71 3.59
N ILE A 112 10.13 9.51 2.93
CA ILE A 112 11.09 8.47 3.27
C ILE A 112 12.50 9.00 2.99
N LYS A 113 13.45 8.75 3.90
CA LYS A 113 14.86 9.02 3.68
C LYS A 113 15.53 7.74 3.20
N SER A 114 16.19 7.76 2.04
CA SER A 114 17.00 6.64 1.55
C SER A 114 18.20 6.40 2.48
N ASP A 115 18.73 5.17 2.46
CA ASP A 115 19.91 4.82 3.24
C ASP A 115 21.21 5.35 2.62
N SER A 116 22.36 5.00 3.20
CA SER A 116 23.69 5.38 2.70
C SER A 116 24.06 4.78 1.33
N LYS A 117 23.27 3.83 0.83
CA LYS A 117 23.43 3.19 -0.49
C LYS A 117 22.34 3.63 -1.47
N GLY A 118 21.41 4.49 -1.07
CA GLY A 118 20.27 4.88 -1.89
C GLY A 118 19.18 3.81 -2.00
N GLN A 119 19.15 2.82 -1.11
CA GLN A 119 18.16 1.75 -1.13
C GLN A 119 16.76 2.28 -0.87
N LEU A 120 15.82 1.81 -1.71
CA LEU A 120 14.41 2.17 -1.62
C LEU A 120 13.53 1.16 -2.35
N TRP A 121 12.46 0.73 -1.66
CA TRP A 121 11.38 -0.11 -2.19
C TRP A 121 10.05 0.61 -2.04
N LEU A 122 9.23 0.53 -3.08
CA LEU A 122 7.82 0.93 -3.00
C LEU A 122 6.96 -0.25 -2.57
N VAL A 123 5.90 0.04 -1.82
CA VAL A 123 4.98 -0.94 -1.26
C VAL A 123 3.55 -0.47 -1.52
N VAL A 124 2.71 -1.33 -2.12
CA VAL A 124 1.28 -1.08 -2.32
C VAL A 124 0.51 -2.35 -1.98
N GLY A 125 -0.59 -2.24 -1.25
CA GLY A 125 -1.35 -3.42 -0.88
C GLY A 125 -2.55 -3.14 0.01
N THR A 126 -2.99 -4.19 0.69
CA THR A 126 -4.13 -4.17 1.60
C THR A 126 -3.80 -4.84 2.93
N ASP A 127 -4.44 -4.37 3.98
CA ASP A 127 -4.41 -4.92 5.33
C ASP A 127 -5.83 -4.94 5.90
N SER A 128 -6.18 -5.98 6.64
CA SER A 128 -7.58 -6.29 6.93
C SER A 128 -7.76 -7.15 8.17
N GLY A 129 -8.91 -7.00 8.84
CA GLY A 129 -9.43 -7.95 9.83
C GLY A 129 -10.45 -8.94 9.24
N TYR A 130 -10.79 -8.83 7.96
CA TYR A 130 -11.67 -9.76 7.26
C TYR A 130 -11.00 -11.12 7.11
N GLU A 131 -11.72 -12.17 7.50
CA GLU A 131 -11.18 -13.53 7.61
C GLU A 131 -11.38 -14.37 6.34
N GLY A 132 -12.18 -13.86 5.39
CA GLY A 132 -12.46 -14.55 4.12
C GLY A 132 -11.41 -14.32 3.04
N ILE A 133 -11.56 -15.06 1.94
CA ILE A 133 -10.70 -14.90 0.76
C ILE A 133 -10.92 -13.51 0.16
N THR A 134 -9.81 -12.78 -0.01
CA THR A 134 -9.77 -11.49 -0.66
C THR A 134 -9.21 -11.65 -2.07
N LYS A 135 -9.89 -11.10 -3.08
CA LYS A 135 -9.41 -11.07 -4.47
C LYS A 135 -9.63 -9.69 -5.09
N TYR A 136 -8.55 -9.11 -5.60
CA TYR A 136 -8.56 -7.87 -6.36
C TYR A 136 -7.36 -7.84 -7.30
N TYR A 137 -7.36 -6.92 -8.26
CA TYR A 137 -6.27 -6.76 -9.22
C TYR A 137 -5.70 -5.34 -9.14
N ILE A 138 -4.39 -5.21 -9.33
CA ILE A 138 -3.71 -3.91 -9.43
C ILE A 138 -3.24 -3.75 -10.88
N PRO A 139 -4.06 -3.21 -11.80
CA PRO A 139 -3.72 -3.12 -13.22
C PRO A 139 -2.59 -2.12 -13.50
N ARG A 140 -2.41 -1.11 -12.63
CA ARG A 140 -1.43 -0.04 -12.83
C ARG A 140 -0.93 0.48 -11.50
N ILE A 141 0.39 0.69 -11.42
CA ILE A 141 1.03 1.42 -10.33
C ILE A 141 1.91 2.51 -10.96
N LYS A 142 1.70 3.75 -10.55
CA LYS A 142 2.62 4.87 -10.78
C LYS A 142 3.00 5.47 -9.44
N ALA A 143 4.29 5.80 -9.29
CA ALA A 143 4.78 6.56 -8.17
C ALA A 143 5.81 7.57 -8.66
N THR A 144 5.77 8.77 -8.10
CA THR A 144 6.72 9.85 -8.39
C THR A 144 7.53 10.11 -7.14
N LEU A 145 8.87 10.08 -7.27
CA LEU A 145 9.80 10.42 -6.21
C LEU A 145 10.33 11.82 -6.47
N THR A 146 10.09 12.74 -5.53
CA THR A 146 10.61 14.10 -5.59
C THR A 146 11.56 14.32 -4.41
N GLU A 147 12.79 14.77 -4.68
CA GLU A 147 13.72 15.17 -3.61
C GLU A 147 13.07 16.26 -2.76
N ALA A 148 12.93 16.00 -1.47
CA ALA A 148 12.44 16.97 -0.51
C ALA A 148 13.63 17.70 0.13
N PRO A 149 13.52 19.01 0.43
CA PRO A 149 14.57 19.72 1.14
C PRO A 149 14.90 19.01 2.45
N SER A 150 16.19 18.91 2.76
CA SER A 150 16.64 18.56 4.10
C SER A 150 16.04 19.56 5.08
N LYS A 151 15.23 19.08 6.04
CA LYS A 151 14.92 19.88 7.23
C LYS A 151 16.14 19.94 8.13
#